data_AF-A0A4D4MYH3-F1
#
_entry.id   AF-A0A4D4MYH3-F1
#
_cell.length_a   1.000
_cell.length_b   1.000
_cell.length_c   1.000
_cell.angle_alpha   90.00
_cell.angle_beta   90.00
_cell.angle_gamma   90.00
#
_symmetry.space_group_name_H-M   'P 1'
#
loop_
_entity.id
_entity.type
_entity.pdbx_description
1 polymer ?
#
loop_
_entity_poly.entity_id
_entity_poly.type
_entity_poly.pdbx_seq_one_letter_code
_entity_poly.pdbx_strand_id
1 'polypeptide(L)'
;MPYLKQIWGDANWQLFSVTDPTPLADPPAVVDRAEQGELTIEVQKAGRVLIRIPYSPWLGLVDAEGKSVKPPQETAESKHREEGTPKTYDNVNGCLMEEEQDESGDNWTVLLAPGKGTYRLAAPYQLPRGTPCPEELR
;
A
#
# COMPACT_ATOMS: atom_id res chain seq x y z
N MET A 1 10.46 30.14 -0.58
CA MET A 1 9.99 28.76 -0.81
C MET A 1 8.82 28.82 -1.77
N PRO A 2 9.03 28.65 -3.09
CA PRO A 2 8.01 28.97 -4.11
C PRO A 2 6.80 28.03 -4.09
N TYR A 3 6.90 26.86 -3.44
CA TYR A 3 5.84 25.84 -3.41
C TYR A 3 5.05 25.81 -2.09
N LEU A 4 5.47 26.56 -1.06
CA LEU A 4 4.75 26.63 0.23
C LEU A 4 4.06 27.98 0.37
N LYS A 5 2.73 27.96 0.46
CA LYS A 5 1.90 29.12 0.74
C LYS A 5 1.40 29.05 2.17
N GLN A 6 1.87 29.96 3.04
CA GLN A 6 1.32 30.05 4.40
C GLN A 6 -0.15 30.45 4.34
N ILE A 7 -1.03 29.69 5.00
CA ILE A 7 -2.47 29.95 5.06
C ILE A 7 -2.94 30.33 6.46
N TRP A 8 -2.14 30.04 7.49
CA TRP A 8 -2.41 30.44 8.86
C TRP A 8 -1.11 30.42 9.69
N GLY A 9 -1.08 31.12 10.82
CA GLY A 9 -0.02 30.98 11.82
C GLY A 9 -0.20 31.90 13.02
N ASP A 10 0.45 31.56 14.12
CA ASP A 10 0.53 32.33 15.36
C ASP A 10 1.96 32.31 15.94
N ALA A 11 2.11 32.59 17.24
CA ALA A 11 3.41 32.59 17.92
C ALA A 11 4.08 31.21 18.02
N ASN A 12 3.33 30.12 17.88
CA ASN A 12 3.78 28.75 18.10
C ASN A 12 3.67 27.85 16.85
N TRP A 13 2.81 28.21 15.89
CA TRP A 13 2.50 27.36 14.75
C TRP A 13 2.42 28.12 13.43
N GLN A 14 2.76 27.43 12.35
CA GLN A 14 2.53 27.89 10.98
C GLN A 14 1.92 26.76 10.15
N LEU A 15 0.87 27.08 9.41
CA LEU A 15 0.21 26.14 8.50
C LEU A 15 0.45 26.57 7.06
N PHE A 16 0.90 25.63 6.24
CA PHE A 16 1.21 25.85 4.83
C PHE A 16 0.37 24.94 3.94
N SER A 17 -0.03 25.47 2.79
CA SER A 17 -0.53 24.70 1.66
C SER A 17 0.62 24.47 0.69
N VAL A 18 0.79 23.22 0.26
CA VAL A 18 1.72 22.84 -0.81
C VAL A 18 1.06 23.15 -2.15
N THR A 19 1.77 23.84 -3.03
CA THR A 19 1.34 24.13 -4.40
C THR A 19 1.52 22.89 -5.25
N ASP A 20 0.49 22.50 -6.00
CA ASP A 20 0.45 21.32 -6.86
C ASP A 20 0.98 20.04 -6.18
N PRO A 21 0.36 19.60 -5.05
CA PRO A 21 0.86 18.45 -4.32
C PRO A 21 0.63 17.16 -5.10
N THR A 22 1.67 16.33 -5.20
CA THR A 22 1.53 14.95 -5.64
C THR A 22 0.84 14.14 -4.54
N PRO A 23 -0.28 13.43 -4.82
CA PRO A 23 -0.96 12.61 -3.82
C PRO A 23 -0.07 11.51 -3.23
N LEU A 24 -0.32 11.07 -2.01
CA LEU A 24 0.41 9.92 -1.43
C LEU A 24 0.03 8.57 -2.06
N ALA A 25 -1.20 8.43 -2.56
CA ALA A 25 -1.66 7.25 -3.29
C ALA A 25 -2.19 7.67 -4.66
N ASP A 26 -1.79 6.96 -5.71
CA ASP A 26 -2.28 7.23 -7.06
C ASP A 26 -3.76 6.81 -7.24
N PRO A 27 -4.49 7.42 -8.19
CA PRO A 27 -5.80 6.93 -8.60
C PRO A 27 -5.74 5.43 -8.96
N PRO A 28 -6.76 4.62 -8.63
CA PRO A 28 -8.11 5.01 -8.18
C PRO A 28 -8.25 5.10 -6.66
N ALA A 29 -7.17 5.40 -5.93
CA ALA A 29 -7.18 5.50 -4.49
C ALA A 29 -7.03 6.93 -3.99
N VAL A 30 -7.48 7.16 -2.76
CA VAL A 30 -7.22 8.37 -1.98
C VAL A 30 -6.77 7.99 -0.58
N VAL A 31 -5.86 8.76 0.00
CA VAL A 31 -5.48 8.61 1.41
C VAL A 31 -6.53 9.33 2.25
N ASP A 32 -7.22 8.57 3.09
CA ASP A 32 -8.19 9.12 4.05
C ASP A 32 -7.47 9.62 5.31
N ARG A 33 -6.49 8.85 5.81
CA ARG A 33 -5.74 9.20 7.02
C ARG A 33 -4.30 8.71 6.96
N ALA A 34 -3.36 9.56 7.38
CA ALA A 34 -1.98 9.21 7.63
C ALA A 34 -1.65 9.48 9.10
N GLU A 35 -1.55 8.41 9.89
CA GLU A 35 -1.20 8.46 11.31
C GLU A 35 0.29 8.17 11.52
N GLN A 36 0.73 8.13 12.78
CA GLN A 36 2.14 7.87 13.11
C GLN A 36 2.65 6.51 12.61
N GLY A 37 1.78 5.50 12.52
CA GLY A 37 2.18 4.12 12.15
C GLY A 37 1.21 3.39 11.22
N GLU A 38 0.16 4.07 10.75
CA GLU A 38 -0.84 3.48 9.85
C GLU A 38 -1.27 4.49 8.78
N LEU A 39 -1.40 4.01 7.55
CA LEU A 39 -1.99 4.72 6.43
C LEU A 39 -3.33 4.06 6.08
N THR A 40 -4.43 4.81 6.15
CA THR A 40 -5.75 4.38 5.68
C THR A 40 -6.00 4.90 4.27
N ILE A 41 -6.30 3.99 3.35
CA ILE A 41 -6.52 4.27 1.93
C ILE A 41 -7.92 3.81 1.54
N GLU A 42 -8.65 4.65 0.82
CA GLU A 42 -9.90 4.25 0.14
C GLU A 42 -9.61 4.00 -1.33
N VAL A 43 -9.84 2.77 -1.79
CA VAL A 43 -9.68 2.36 -3.20
C VAL A 43 -11.05 2.26 -3.84
N GLN A 44 -11.26 2.92 -4.99
CA GLN A 44 -12.58 2.99 -5.64
C GLN A 44 -12.88 1.82 -6.58
N LYS A 45 -11.85 1.14 -7.10
CA LYS A 45 -11.98 -0.04 -7.98
C LYS A 45 -10.74 -0.92 -7.89
N ALA A 46 -10.87 -2.19 -8.26
CA ALA A 46 -9.75 -3.11 -8.34
C ALA A 46 -8.62 -2.53 -9.21
N GLY A 47 -7.36 -2.75 -8.81
CA GLY A 47 -6.21 -2.27 -9.55
C GLY A 47 -4.93 -2.18 -8.72
N ARG A 48 -3.85 -1.78 -9.38
CA ARG A 48 -2.58 -1.42 -8.76
C ARG A 48 -2.64 0.04 -8.32
N VAL A 49 -2.19 0.31 -7.11
CA VAL A 49 -2.12 1.65 -6.52
C VAL A 49 -0.69 1.88 -6.07
N LEU A 50 0.02 2.81 -6.70
CA LEU A 50 1.32 3.26 -6.22
C LEU A 50 1.11 4.12 -4.98
N ILE A 51 1.84 3.78 -3.92
CA ILE A 51 1.81 4.43 -2.63
C ILE A 51 3.20 4.98 -2.37
N ARG A 52 3.30 6.30 -2.20
CA ARG A 52 4.54 7.05 -1.98
C ARG A 52 5.03 6.90 -0.53
N ILE A 53 5.15 5.64 -0.11
CA ILE A 53 5.82 5.15 1.10
C ILE A 53 6.91 4.19 0.61
N PRO A 54 8.18 4.38 1.03
CA PRO A 54 9.26 3.48 0.66
C PRO A 54 8.92 2.04 1.03
N TYR A 55 9.16 1.11 0.11
CA TYR A 55 8.87 -0.29 0.35
C TYR A 55 9.68 -0.86 1.53
N SER A 56 9.06 -1.75 2.29
CA SER A 56 9.69 -2.51 3.36
C SER A 56 9.05 -3.90 3.46
N PRO A 57 9.84 -4.98 3.67
CA PRO A 57 9.28 -6.32 3.88
C PRO A 57 8.38 -6.44 5.12
N TRP A 58 8.45 -5.48 6.04
CA TRP A 58 7.60 -5.44 7.24
C TRP A 58 6.27 -4.74 7.02
N LEU A 59 6.13 -4.00 5.91
CA LEU A 59 4.89 -3.32 5.56
C LEU A 59 3.85 -4.35 5.13
N GLY A 60 2.66 -4.26 5.69
CA GLY A 60 1.57 -5.19 5.43
C GLY A 60 0.22 -4.52 5.54
N LEU A 61 -0.79 -5.24 5.09
CA LEU A 61 -2.18 -4.88 5.26
C LEU A 61 -2.66 -5.35 6.64
N VAL A 62 -3.41 -4.48 7.33
CA VAL A 62 -4.02 -4.78 8.62
C VAL A 62 -5.54 -4.56 8.59
N ASP A 63 -6.26 -5.23 9.48
CA ASP A 63 -7.67 -4.97 9.74
C ASP A 63 -7.87 -3.71 10.60
N ALA A 64 -9.12 -3.40 10.96
CA ALA A 64 -9.43 -2.19 11.72
C ALA A 64 -8.90 -2.22 13.17
N GLU A 65 -8.48 -3.38 13.64
CA GLU A 65 -7.89 -3.63 14.95
C GLU A 65 -6.35 -3.68 14.89
N GLY A 66 -5.76 -3.40 13.72
CA GLY A 66 -4.31 -3.37 13.51
C GLY A 66 -3.69 -4.76 13.38
N LYS A 67 -4.49 -5.82 13.22
CA LYS A 67 -3.98 -7.18 13.04
C LYS A 67 -3.74 -7.48 11.56
N SER A 68 -2.62 -8.12 11.25
CA SER A 68 -2.29 -8.47 9.86
C SER A 68 -3.33 -9.38 9.22
N VAL A 69 -3.69 -9.04 7.99
CA VAL A 69 -4.53 -9.87 7.13
C VAL A 69 -3.68 -10.94 6.44
N LYS A 70 -4.35 -11.98 5.92
CA LYS A 70 -3.66 -13.04 5.17
C LYS A 70 -3.20 -12.52 3.81
N PRO A 71 -1.97 -12.85 3.37
CA PRO A 71 -1.54 -12.60 1.98
C PRO A 71 -2.33 -13.48 1.01
N PRO A 72 -2.18 -13.29 -0.32
CA PRO A 72 -2.81 -14.13 -1.32
C PRO A 72 -2.53 -15.61 -1.07
N GLN A 73 -3.56 -16.45 -1.22
CA GLN A 73 -3.48 -17.87 -0.91
C GLN A 73 -3.51 -18.68 -2.20
N GLU A 74 -2.61 -19.66 -2.35
CA GLU A 74 -2.63 -20.55 -3.51
C GLU A 74 -3.98 -21.31 -3.58
N THR A 75 -4.61 -21.32 -4.75
CA THR A 75 -5.93 -21.96 -4.96
C THR A 75 -5.83 -23.47 -4.79
N ALA A 76 -6.97 -24.13 -4.50
CA ALA A 76 -6.99 -25.58 -4.33
C ALA A 76 -6.59 -26.31 -5.62
N GLU A 77 -7.05 -25.83 -6.77
CA GLU A 77 -6.75 -26.40 -8.09
C GLU A 77 -5.25 -26.31 -8.39
N SER A 78 -4.59 -25.21 -8.00
CA SER A 78 -3.15 -25.03 -8.17
C SER A 78 -2.35 -26.07 -7.39
N LYS A 79 -2.74 -26.31 -6.13
CA LYS A 79 -2.02 -27.24 -5.24
C LYS A 79 -2.02 -28.69 -5.71
N HIS A 80 -2.98 -29.07 -6.56
CA HIS A 80 -3.09 -30.43 -7.08
C HIS A 80 -2.50 -30.59 -8.49
N ARG A 81 -1.96 -29.52 -9.10
CA ARG A 81 -1.30 -29.60 -10.40
C ARG A 81 0.12 -30.15 -10.28
N GLU A 82 0.66 -30.55 -11.42
CA GLU A 82 2.04 -31.01 -11.54
C GLU A 82 3.03 -29.92 -11.12
N GLU A 83 4.12 -30.36 -10.50
CA GLU A 83 5.21 -29.49 -10.06
C GLU A 83 5.85 -28.79 -11.28
N GLY A 84 6.14 -27.48 -11.15
CA GLY A 84 6.63 -26.65 -12.25
C GLY A 84 5.54 -25.98 -13.07
N THR A 85 4.25 -26.22 -12.80
CA THR A 85 3.17 -25.42 -13.38
C THR A 85 3.00 -24.09 -12.62
N PRO A 86 2.76 -22.94 -13.30
CA PRO A 86 2.58 -21.64 -12.63
C PRO A 86 1.42 -21.66 -11.64
N LYS A 87 1.64 -21.15 -10.42
CA LYS A 87 0.63 -21.20 -9.37
C LYS A 87 -0.46 -20.17 -9.59
N THR A 88 -1.67 -20.47 -9.13
CA THR A 88 -2.79 -19.53 -9.11
C THR A 88 -3.14 -19.16 -7.68
N TYR A 89 -3.50 -17.90 -7.44
CA TYR A 89 -3.71 -17.34 -6.11
C TYR A 89 -5.03 -16.59 -5.98
N ASP A 90 -5.69 -16.76 -4.83
CA ASP A 90 -6.81 -15.95 -4.38
C ASP A 90 -6.29 -14.73 -3.59
N ASN A 91 -6.33 -13.56 -4.23
CA ASN A 91 -6.03 -12.28 -3.59
C ASN A 91 -7.29 -11.67 -2.96
N VAL A 92 -7.71 -12.17 -1.80
CA VAL A 92 -8.96 -11.70 -1.15
C VAL A 92 -8.79 -10.36 -0.45
N ASN A 93 -7.65 -10.14 0.23
CA ASN A 93 -7.44 -8.95 1.08
C ASN A 93 -6.60 -7.86 0.41
N GLY A 94 -6.00 -8.14 -0.73
CA GLY A 94 -4.91 -7.33 -1.28
C GLY A 94 -3.53 -7.83 -0.86
N CYS A 95 -2.52 -7.30 -1.52
CA CYS A 95 -1.12 -7.56 -1.21
C CYS A 95 -0.25 -6.37 -1.57
N LEU A 96 0.95 -6.32 -0.99
CA LEU A 96 1.94 -5.28 -1.21
C LEU A 96 3.14 -5.83 -1.96
N MET A 97 3.71 -5.02 -2.84
CA MET A 97 4.95 -5.31 -3.54
C MET A 97 5.79 -4.06 -3.74
N GLU A 98 7.05 -4.26 -4.07
CA GLU A 98 7.98 -3.20 -4.44
C GLU A 98 7.77 -2.81 -5.91
N GLU A 99 7.69 -1.51 -6.20
CA GLU A 99 7.76 -0.96 -7.57
C GLU A 99 9.20 -0.98 -8.07
N GLU A 100 9.39 -0.95 -9.40
CA GLU A 100 10.71 -0.67 -9.97
C GLU A 100 11.24 0.69 -9.47
N GLN A 101 12.56 0.76 -9.30
CA GLN A 101 13.22 1.98 -8.87
C GLN A 101 12.96 3.12 -9.86
N ASP A 102 12.51 4.28 -9.37
CA ASP A 102 12.26 5.44 -10.20
C ASP A 102 13.54 6.26 -10.51
N GLU A 103 13.40 7.31 -11.32
CA GLU A 103 14.52 8.18 -11.72
C GLU A 103 15.19 8.90 -10.53
N SER A 104 14.52 8.98 -9.38
CA SER A 104 15.05 9.57 -8.14
C SER A 104 15.78 8.54 -7.26
N GLY A 105 15.73 7.26 -7.63
CA GLY A 105 16.29 6.16 -6.86
C GLY A 105 15.34 5.61 -5.79
N ASP A 106 14.06 5.99 -5.82
CA ASP A 106 13.07 5.54 -4.83
C ASP A 106 12.42 4.22 -5.26
N ASN A 107 12.25 3.32 -4.30
CA ASN A 107 11.51 2.08 -4.46
C ASN A 107 10.18 2.19 -3.69
N TRP A 108 9.10 2.46 -4.42
CA TRP A 108 7.80 2.71 -3.83
C TRP A 108 7.02 1.42 -3.51
N THR A 109 6.03 1.55 -2.62
CA THR A 109 5.11 0.45 -2.32
C THR A 109 3.97 0.45 -3.32
N VAL A 110 3.63 -0.72 -3.86
CA VAL A 110 2.42 -0.93 -4.66
C VAL A 110 1.42 -1.78 -3.89
N LEU A 111 0.19 -1.30 -3.80
CA LEU A 111 -0.96 -2.11 -3.36
C LEU A 111 -1.65 -2.72 -4.57
N LEU A 112 -1.71 -4.05 -4.63
CA LEU A 112 -2.59 -4.77 -5.55
C LEU A 112 -3.95 -5.01 -4.87
N ALA A 113 -4.89 -4.11 -5.11
CA ALA A 113 -6.22 -4.14 -4.53
C ALA A 113 -7.17 -5.01 -5.38
N PRO A 114 -7.78 -6.08 -4.83
CA PRO A 114 -8.71 -6.93 -5.57
C PRO A 114 -10.07 -6.28 -5.84
N GLY A 115 -10.39 -5.17 -5.17
CA GLY A 115 -11.68 -4.51 -5.30
C GLY A 115 -11.75 -3.18 -4.57
N LYS A 116 -12.91 -2.53 -4.71
CA LYS A 116 -13.26 -1.33 -3.93
C LYS A 116 -13.23 -1.64 -2.44
N GLY A 117 -12.67 -0.74 -1.63
CA GLY A 117 -12.70 -0.87 -0.18
C GLY A 117 -11.70 0.01 0.55
N THR A 118 -11.68 -0.13 1.86
CA THR A 118 -10.72 0.51 2.75
C THR A 118 -9.57 -0.44 3.04
N TYR A 119 -8.35 0.01 2.79
CA TYR A 119 -7.11 -0.73 3.05
C TYR A 119 -6.29 0.04 4.08
N ARG A 120 -5.71 -0.67 5.04
CA ARG A 120 -4.84 -0.08 6.07
C ARG A 120 -3.45 -0.67 5.92
N LEU A 121 -2.46 0.19 5.74
CA LEU A 121 -1.07 -0.20 5.64
C LEU A 121 -0.37 0.16 6.95
N ALA A 122 0.27 -0.83 7.56
CA ALA A 122 1.05 -0.67 8.78
C ALA A 122 2.26 -1.60 8.78
N ALA A 123 3.18 -1.40 9.73
CA ALA A 123 4.33 -2.26 9.93
C ALA A 123 4.35 -2.80 11.37
N PRO A 124 3.55 -3.82 11.70
CA PRO A 124 3.44 -4.36 13.07
C PRO A 124 4.67 -5.16 13.54
N TYR A 125 5.73 -5.26 12.72
CA TYR A 125 6.98 -5.98 13.02
C TYR A 125 6.78 -7.40 13.59
N GLN A 126 6.00 -8.24 12.89
CA GLN A 126 5.70 -9.62 13.28
C GLN A 126 6.03 -10.67 12.22
N LEU A 127 5.98 -11.96 12.59
CA LEU A 127 6.11 -13.09 11.67
C LEU A 127 4.75 -13.76 11.43
N PRO A 128 4.43 -14.15 10.17
CA PRO A 128 5.17 -13.84 8.94
C PRO A 128 5.17 -12.32 8.64
N ARG A 129 6.20 -11.86 7.91
CA ARG A 129 6.39 -10.42 7.64
C ARG A 129 5.40 -9.95 6.57
N GLY A 130 4.82 -8.77 6.80
CA GLY A 130 4.05 -8.03 5.81
C GLY A 130 2.87 -8.80 5.19
N THR A 131 2.45 -8.34 4.01
CA THR A 131 1.41 -9.00 3.20
C THR A 131 1.88 -9.06 1.74
N PRO A 132 2.96 -9.79 1.42
CA PRO A 132 3.62 -9.72 0.13
C PRO A 132 2.76 -10.31 -1.01
N CYS A 133 2.84 -9.71 -2.20
CA CYS A 133 2.32 -10.33 -3.42
C CYS A 133 3.22 -11.50 -3.87
N PRO A 134 2.65 -12.68 -4.18
CA PRO A 134 3.34 -13.73 -4.92
C PRO A 134 3.89 -13.22 -6.26
N GLU A 135 4.95 -13.83 -6.76
CA GLU A 135 5.57 -13.44 -8.04
C GLU A 135 4.59 -13.53 -9.20
N GLU A 136 3.68 -14.51 -9.18
CA GLU A 136 2.65 -14.70 -10.21
C GLU A 136 1.58 -13.59 -10.23
N LEU A 137 1.53 -12.74 -9.20
CA LEU A 137 0.64 -11.58 -9.12
C LEU A 137 1.36 -10.23 -9.33
N ARG A 138 2.69 -10.24 -9.51
CA ARG A 138 3.49 -9.02 -9.72
C ARG A 138 3.29 -8.38 -11.09
#